data_AF-A0A075GPT2-F1
#
_entry.id   AF-A0A075GPT2-F1
#
_cell.length_a   1.000
_cell.length_b   1.000
_cell.length_c   1.000
_cell.angle_alpha   90.00
_cell.angle_beta   90.00
_cell.angle_gamma   90.00
#
_symmetry.space_group_name_H-M   'P 1'
#
loop_
_entity.id
_entity.type
_entity.pdbx_description
1 polymer ?
#
loop_
_entity_poly.entity_id
_entity_poly.type
_entity_poly.pdbx_seq_one_letter_code
_entity_poly.pdbx_strand_id
1 'polypeptide(L)'
;MIPRLATDCKGVDELLAGGIEQGTVTLVYGEAGSGKTSLALQLSREAIKTSSDSVVLFVDTEGLSLERMEQIFGDVDQDRLLLIRPSSLDDLHQTLTKKLEQHDKISLIVVDTINAYVRLSYIKNKERSERQFLEMTSILQPLAEKGDFPVFLSAQVYEKDGEIGPYFGRSLMHLSKAIIHLEKDKAPSLRHARLKKHRSLPEEGVSDFLLTGNGLE
;
A
#
# COMPACT_ATOMS: atom_id res chain seq x y z
N MET A 1 -19.41 3.73 -12.57
CA MET A 1 -17.99 3.31 -12.64
C MET A 1 -17.36 3.73 -11.33
N ILE A 2 -16.61 2.85 -10.65
CA ILE A 2 -16.00 3.18 -9.36
C ILE A 2 -14.79 4.11 -9.62
N PRO A 3 -14.67 5.27 -8.94
CA PRO A 3 -13.56 6.18 -9.17
C PRO A 3 -12.22 5.53 -8.81
N ARG A 4 -11.16 5.97 -9.50
CA ARG A 4 -9.80 5.43 -9.34
C ARG A 4 -8.81 6.54 -9.07
N LEU A 5 -7.82 6.23 -8.25
CA LEU A 5 -6.65 7.06 -8.03
C LEU A 5 -5.50 6.49 -8.89
N ALA A 6 -5.08 7.26 -9.90
CA ALA A 6 -3.95 6.92 -10.73
C ALA A 6 -2.65 6.88 -9.91
N THR A 7 -1.74 6.00 -10.30
CA THR A 7 -0.43 5.83 -9.68
C THR A 7 0.63 6.72 -10.29
N ASP A 8 0.34 7.38 -11.42
CA ASP A 8 1.32 8.10 -12.27
C ASP A 8 2.45 7.20 -12.79
N CYS A 9 2.22 5.88 -12.81
CA CYS A 9 3.06 4.92 -13.48
C CYS A 9 2.19 4.24 -14.54
N LYS A 10 2.43 4.58 -15.81
CA LYS A 10 1.58 4.16 -16.93
C LYS A 10 1.33 2.65 -16.95
N GLY A 11 2.38 1.86 -16.73
CA GLY A 11 2.29 0.41 -16.71
C GLY A 11 1.40 -0.14 -15.59
N VAL A 12 1.50 0.43 -14.39
CA VAL A 12 0.66 0.04 -13.24
C VAL A 12 -0.79 0.50 -13.43
N ASP A 13 -0.99 1.70 -13.99
CA ASP A 13 -2.33 2.22 -14.28
C ASP A 13 -3.04 1.41 -15.36
N GLU A 14 -2.34 1.03 -16.44
CA GLU A 14 -2.88 0.12 -17.46
C GLU A 14 -3.25 -1.24 -16.86
N LEU A 15 -2.39 -1.79 -15.99
CA LEU A 15 -2.63 -3.04 -15.28
C LEU A 15 -3.89 -3.00 -14.39
N LEU A 16 -4.21 -1.84 -13.83
CA LEU A 16 -5.35 -1.61 -12.94
C LEU A 16 -6.54 -0.91 -13.62
N ALA A 17 -6.52 -0.75 -14.94
CA ALA A 17 -7.54 -0.02 -15.69
C ALA A 17 -7.81 1.42 -15.18
N GLY A 18 -6.73 2.14 -14.89
CA GLY A 18 -6.71 3.56 -14.51
C GLY A 18 -6.31 3.84 -13.05
N GLY A 19 -5.79 2.85 -12.32
CA GLY A 19 -5.28 3.02 -10.95
C GLY A 19 -6.09 2.28 -9.88
N ILE A 20 -5.85 2.61 -8.61
CA ILE A 20 -6.47 1.89 -7.48
C ILE A 20 -7.90 2.37 -7.22
N GLU A 21 -8.80 1.44 -6.93
CA GLU A 21 -10.24 1.73 -6.80
C GLU A 21 -10.59 2.31 -5.43
N GLN A 22 -11.37 3.41 -5.41
CA GLN A 22 -11.94 3.95 -4.18
C GLN A 22 -12.88 2.95 -3.51
N GLY A 23 -12.99 3.05 -2.18
CA GLY A 23 -13.84 2.16 -1.40
C GLY A 23 -13.31 0.72 -1.30
N THR A 24 -12.03 0.51 -1.64
CA THR A 24 -11.42 -0.82 -1.67
C THR A 24 -10.02 -0.83 -1.09
N VAL A 25 -9.57 -2.04 -0.73
CA VAL A 25 -8.20 -2.30 -0.30
C VAL A 25 -7.40 -2.88 -1.47
N THR A 26 -6.28 -2.24 -1.78
CA THR A 26 -5.26 -2.77 -2.71
C THR A 26 -4.04 -3.18 -1.92
N LEU A 27 -3.59 -4.42 -2.10
CA LEU A 27 -2.40 -4.96 -1.45
C LEU A 27 -1.27 -5.12 -2.46
N VAL A 28 -0.13 -4.51 -2.17
CA VAL A 28 1.08 -4.61 -2.96
C VAL A 28 2.15 -5.31 -2.15
N TYR A 29 2.77 -6.33 -2.74
CA TYR A 29 3.81 -7.09 -2.07
C TYR A 29 5.01 -7.40 -2.94
N GLY A 30 6.14 -7.70 -2.32
CA GLY A 30 7.40 -8.01 -3.03
C GLY A 30 8.62 -7.89 -2.12
N GLU A 31 9.78 -8.27 -2.63
CA GLU A 31 11.05 -8.21 -1.89
C GLU A 31 11.52 -6.77 -1.59
N ALA A 32 12.51 -6.62 -0.71
CA ALA A 32 13.09 -5.32 -0.41
C ALA A 32 13.65 -4.66 -1.68
N GLY A 33 13.37 -3.36 -1.88
CA GLY A 33 13.79 -2.65 -3.08
C GLY A 33 12.96 -2.93 -4.36
N SER A 34 11.84 -3.66 -4.25
CA SER A 34 10.91 -3.88 -5.38
C SER A 34 10.08 -2.64 -5.78
N GLY A 35 10.10 -1.57 -4.98
CA GLY A 35 9.40 -0.30 -5.29
C GLY A 35 8.11 -0.05 -4.49
N LYS A 36 7.75 -0.89 -3.52
CA LYS A 36 6.52 -0.75 -2.71
C LYS A 36 6.34 0.63 -2.07
N THR A 37 7.33 1.08 -1.29
CA THR A 37 7.30 2.39 -0.61
C THR A 37 7.31 3.54 -1.62
N SER A 38 8.04 3.39 -2.74
CA SER A 38 8.03 4.38 -3.81
C SER A 38 6.65 4.51 -4.46
N LEU A 39 5.97 3.39 -4.74
CA LEU A 39 4.60 3.38 -5.23
C LEU A 39 3.63 4.00 -4.20
N ALA A 40 3.79 3.68 -2.92
CA ALA A 40 2.96 4.24 -1.85
C ALA A 40 3.10 5.78 -1.75
N LEU A 41 4.33 6.29 -1.85
CA LEU A 41 4.61 7.72 -1.87
C LEU A 41 4.07 8.40 -3.13
N GLN A 42 4.23 7.77 -4.29
CA GLN A 42 3.75 8.31 -5.56
C GLN A 42 2.22 8.39 -5.59
N LEU A 43 1.54 7.34 -5.12
CA LEU A 43 0.09 7.37 -4.86
C LEU A 43 -0.31 8.47 -3.88
N SER A 44 0.46 8.68 -2.82
CA SER A 44 0.19 9.74 -1.85
C SER A 44 0.31 11.13 -2.47
N ARG A 45 1.33 11.35 -3.31
CA ARG A 45 1.50 12.59 -4.08
C ARG A 45 0.33 12.83 -5.02
N GLU A 46 -0.11 11.81 -5.76
CA GLU A 46 -1.26 11.93 -6.65
C GLU A 46 -2.57 12.16 -5.88
N ALA A 47 -2.76 11.51 -4.74
CA ALA A 47 -3.91 11.73 -3.87
C ALA A 47 -3.97 13.19 -3.37
N ILE A 48 -2.83 13.76 -3.01
CA ILE A 48 -2.69 15.16 -2.58
C ILE A 48 -2.99 16.15 -3.71
N LYS A 49 -2.78 15.78 -4.98
CA LYS A 49 -3.12 16.63 -6.13
C LYS A 49 -4.62 16.63 -6.45
N THR A 50 -5.41 15.69 -5.91
CA THR A 50 -6.84 15.56 -6.25
C THR A 50 -7.67 16.76 -5.82
N SER A 51 -7.36 17.39 -4.68
CA SER A 51 -7.93 18.67 -4.26
C SER A 51 -6.97 19.47 -3.40
N SER A 52 -7.20 20.77 -3.22
CA SER A 52 -6.36 21.65 -2.39
C SER A 52 -6.44 21.33 -0.89
N ASP A 53 -7.46 20.58 -0.47
CA ASP A 53 -7.75 20.24 0.92
C ASP A 53 -7.79 18.73 1.18
N SER A 54 -7.35 17.93 0.20
CA SER A 54 -7.21 16.49 0.37
C SER A 54 -6.09 16.18 1.35
N VAL A 55 -6.33 15.19 2.21
CA VAL A 55 -5.38 14.70 3.22
C VAL A 55 -5.07 13.23 2.93
N VAL A 56 -3.82 12.83 3.15
CA VAL A 56 -3.37 11.45 3.09
C VAL A 56 -2.94 11.00 4.48
N LEU A 57 -3.42 9.84 4.91
CA LEU A 57 -2.96 9.21 6.15
C LEU A 57 -1.92 8.15 5.78
N PHE A 58 -0.67 8.34 6.19
CA PHE A 58 0.42 7.44 5.86
C PHE A 58 0.95 6.78 7.12
N VAL A 59 0.61 5.50 7.30
CA VAL A 59 1.09 4.69 8.41
C VAL A 59 2.47 4.13 8.05
N ASP A 60 3.50 4.70 8.68
CA ASP A 60 4.90 4.31 8.55
C ASP A 60 5.31 3.43 9.73
N THR A 61 5.70 2.19 9.45
CA THR A 61 6.08 1.24 10.51
C THR A 61 7.56 0.84 10.48
N GLU A 62 8.27 1.11 9.38
CA GLU A 62 9.66 0.67 9.19
C GLU A 62 10.65 1.85 9.02
N GLY A 63 10.17 3.09 9.01
CA GLY A 63 10.98 4.29 8.91
C GLY A 63 11.07 4.81 7.48
N LEU A 64 10.19 5.76 7.15
CA LEU A 64 10.17 6.42 5.86
C LEU A 64 11.43 7.28 5.64
N SER A 65 12.05 7.14 4.47
CA SER A 65 13.17 7.99 4.04
C SER A 65 12.66 9.36 3.59
N LEU A 66 13.11 10.43 4.24
CA LEU A 66 12.81 11.81 3.85
C LEU A 66 13.36 12.13 2.45
N GLU A 67 14.59 11.69 2.14
CA GLU A 67 15.19 11.87 0.81
C GLU A 67 14.32 11.25 -0.30
N ARG A 68 13.81 10.04 -0.07
CA ARG A 68 12.91 9.38 -1.04
C ARG A 68 11.58 10.12 -1.17
N MET A 69 11.06 10.65 -0.07
CA MET A 69 9.83 11.45 -0.08
C MET A 69 10.02 12.73 -0.90
N GLU A 70 11.11 13.47 -0.67
CA GLU A 70 11.47 14.68 -1.43
C GLU A 70 11.63 14.38 -2.92
N GLN A 71 12.35 13.31 -3.26
CA GLN A 71 12.55 12.89 -4.65
C GLN A 71 11.24 12.62 -5.41
N ILE A 72 10.25 12.00 -4.74
CA ILE A 72 8.97 11.65 -5.37
C ILE A 72 8.01 12.83 -5.38
N PHE A 73 7.90 13.55 -4.26
CA PHE A 73 6.96 14.66 -4.11
C PHE A 73 7.37 15.88 -4.93
N GLY A 74 8.68 16.15 -5.07
CA GLY A 74 9.17 17.37 -5.69
C GLY A 74 8.55 18.60 -5.02
N ASP A 75 7.89 19.44 -5.79
CA ASP A 75 7.26 20.68 -5.33
C ASP A 75 5.86 20.49 -4.71
N VAL A 76 5.35 19.26 -4.64
CA VAL A 76 4.02 18.98 -4.07
C VAL A 76 4.08 19.15 -2.55
N ASP A 77 3.13 19.93 -2.02
CA ASP A 77 2.99 20.20 -0.59
C ASP A 77 2.82 18.90 0.23
N GLN A 78 3.82 18.66 1.09
CA GLN A 78 3.93 17.46 1.93
C GLN A 78 3.19 17.61 3.27
N ASP A 79 2.73 18.81 3.65
CA ASP A 79 2.05 19.04 4.94
C ASP A 79 0.71 18.29 5.02
N ARG A 80 0.16 17.90 3.87
CA ARG A 80 -1.08 17.11 3.73
C ARG A 80 -0.85 15.61 3.78
N LEU A 81 0.41 15.16 3.88
CA LEU A 81 0.80 13.78 4.17
C LEU A 81 0.97 13.60 5.69
N LEU A 82 -0.06 13.13 6.37
CA LEU A 82 -0.02 12.91 7.82
C LEU A 82 0.66 11.57 8.12
N LEU A 83 1.93 11.64 8.52
CA LEU A 83 2.69 10.48 8.97
C LEU A 83 2.19 9.99 10.34
N ILE A 84 1.90 8.69 10.41
CA ILE A 84 1.39 8.01 11.59
C ILE A 84 2.33 6.85 11.91
N ARG A 85 2.78 6.74 13.17
CA ARG A 85 3.66 5.66 13.63
C ARG A 85 3.06 4.96 14.85
N PRO A 86 2.14 4.01 14.65
CA PRO A 86 1.45 3.37 15.75
C PRO A 86 2.34 2.35 16.44
N SER A 87 2.30 2.36 17.77
CA SER A 87 3.02 1.43 18.64
C SER A 87 2.37 0.03 18.72
N SER A 88 1.10 -0.09 18.34
CA SER A 88 0.31 -1.34 18.37
C SER A 88 -0.86 -1.28 17.37
N LEU A 89 -1.59 -2.40 17.21
CA LEU A 89 -2.81 -2.43 16.37
C LEU A 89 -3.96 -1.64 16.98
N ASP A 90 -4.08 -1.60 18.31
CA ASP A 90 -5.06 -0.78 19.01
C ASP A 90 -4.76 0.72 18.82
N ASP A 91 -3.49 1.11 18.96
CA ASP A 91 -3.03 2.48 18.69
C ASP A 91 -3.26 2.88 17.21
N LEU A 92 -3.04 1.95 16.27
CA LEU A 92 -3.37 2.16 14.86
C LEU A 92 -4.87 2.44 14.68
N HIS A 93 -5.73 1.62 15.29
CA HIS A 93 -7.18 1.79 15.19
C HIS A 93 -7.64 3.14 15.77
N GLN A 94 -7.19 3.47 16.98
CA GLN A 94 -7.55 4.72 17.65
C GLN A 94 -7.04 5.94 16.88
N THR A 95 -5.80 5.89 16.39
CA THR A 95 -5.20 7.01 15.65
C THR A 95 -5.88 7.22 14.31
N LEU A 96 -6.15 6.16 13.53
CA LEU A 96 -6.87 6.28 12.27
C LEU A 96 -8.28 6.82 12.48
N THR A 97 -9.02 6.28 13.47
CA THR A 97 -10.38 6.72 13.78
C THR A 97 -10.40 8.21 14.13
N LYS A 98 -9.53 8.65 15.04
CA LYS A 98 -9.40 10.06 15.41
C LYS A 98 -9.05 10.95 14.22
N LYS A 99 -8.16 10.51 13.34
CA LYS A 99 -7.78 11.30 12.15
C LYS A 99 -8.92 11.41 11.15
N LEU A 100 -9.70 10.35 10.97
CA LEU A 100 -10.89 10.37 10.12
C LEU A 100 -12.00 11.29 10.68
N GLU A 101 -12.12 11.41 12.00
CA GLU A 101 -13.03 12.38 12.64
C GLU A 101 -12.54 13.83 12.52
N GLN A 102 -11.23 14.05 12.38
CA GLN A 102 -10.61 15.38 12.29
C GLN A 102 -10.53 15.94 10.86
N HIS A 103 -10.65 15.07 9.85
CA HIS A 103 -10.39 15.42 8.47
C HIS A 103 -11.49 14.86 7.56
N ASP A 104 -12.32 15.75 7.02
CA ASP A 104 -13.47 15.38 6.18
C ASP A 104 -13.07 14.92 4.76
N LYS A 105 -11.82 15.17 4.33
CA LYS A 105 -11.35 14.93 2.97
C LYS A 105 -10.11 14.04 2.91
N ILE A 106 -10.23 12.86 3.51
CA ILE A 106 -9.24 11.80 3.29
C ILE A 106 -9.32 11.32 1.84
N SER A 107 -8.18 11.33 1.16
CA SER A 107 -8.03 10.95 -0.26
C SER A 107 -7.30 9.63 -0.46
N LEU A 108 -6.55 9.17 0.54
CA LEU A 108 -5.84 7.89 0.56
C LEU A 108 -5.45 7.54 2.00
N ILE A 109 -5.54 6.25 2.33
CA ILE A 109 -4.86 5.67 3.50
C ILE A 109 -3.78 4.70 3.02
N VAL A 110 -2.56 4.86 3.50
CA VAL A 110 -1.44 3.96 3.24
C VAL A 110 -1.05 3.25 4.53
N VAL A 111 -0.81 1.93 4.45
CA VAL A 111 -0.12 1.16 5.49
C VAL A 111 1.14 0.54 4.92
N ASP A 112 2.29 1.17 5.19
CA ASP A 112 3.62 0.73 4.78
C ASP A 112 4.48 0.45 6.02
N THR A 113 4.58 -0.78 6.49
CA THR A 113 4.06 -2.05 5.94
C THR A 113 3.27 -2.80 7.00
N ILE A 114 2.29 -3.59 6.57
CA ILE A 114 1.53 -4.48 7.48
C ILE A 114 2.45 -5.46 8.23
N ASN A 115 3.65 -5.72 7.71
CA ASN A 115 4.58 -6.72 8.24
C ASN A 115 5.15 -6.33 9.61
N ALA A 116 5.23 -5.05 9.97
CA ALA A 116 5.89 -4.64 11.23
C ALA A 116 5.23 -5.24 12.48
N TYR A 117 3.91 -5.40 12.47
CA TYR A 117 3.14 -5.93 13.60
C TYR A 117 3.28 -7.45 13.78
N VAL A 118 3.72 -8.15 12.74
CA VAL A 118 3.77 -9.62 12.67
C VAL A 118 5.19 -10.18 12.50
N ARG A 119 6.18 -9.36 12.12
CA ARG A 119 7.57 -9.79 11.79
C ARG A 119 8.26 -10.57 12.91
N LEU A 120 8.08 -10.13 14.16
CA LEU A 120 8.69 -10.79 15.33
C LEU A 120 7.94 -12.04 15.78
N SER A 121 6.65 -12.17 15.46
CA SER A 121 5.79 -13.26 15.94
C SER A 121 5.75 -14.46 15.00
N TYR A 122 5.89 -14.29 13.68
CA TYR A 122 5.64 -15.34 12.70
C TYR A 122 6.62 -16.51 12.73
N ILE A 123 7.92 -16.23 12.90
CA ILE A 123 8.95 -17.27 12.99
C ILE A 123 8.72 -18.17 14.21
N LYS A 124 8.04 -17.65 15.25
CA LYS A 124 7.85 -18.33 16.53
C LYS A 124 6.43 -18.85 16.76
N ASN A 125 5.40 -18.23 16.17
CA ASN A 125 3.99 -18.54 16.40
C ASN A 125 3.07 -18.05 15.27
N LYS A 126 2.76 -18.95 14.32
CA LYS A 126 1.87 -18.69 13.17
C LYS A 126 0.46 -18.25 13.56
N GLU A 127 -0.14 -18.88 14.58
CA GLU A 127 -1.49 -18.54 15.03
C GLU A 127 -1.59 -17.10 15.53
N ARG A 128 -0.57 -16.62 16.25
CA ARG A 128 -0.51 -15.24 16.72
C ARG A 128 -0.49 -14.27 15.55
N SER A 129 0.29 -14.54 14.52
CA SER A 129 0.35 -13.69 13.32
C SER A 129 -0.98 -13.70 12.56
N GLU A 130 -1.65 -14.86 12.44
CA GLU A 130 -2.98 -14.95 11.82
C GLU A 130 -4.04 -14.12 12.57
N ARG A 131 -4.01 -14.14 13.91
CA ARG A 131 -4.89 -13.28 14.73
C ARG A 131 -4.62 -11.79 14.50
N GLN A 132 -3.35 -11.39 14.41
CA GLN A 132 -2.98 -9.99 14.13
C GLN A 132 -3.45 -9.54 12.74
N PHE A 133 -3.36 -10.41 11.73
CA PHE A 133 -3.91 -10.10 10.40
C PHE A 133 -5.43 -10.03 10.39
N LEU A 134 -6.10 -10.86 11.18
CA LEU A 134 -7.56 -10.80 11.34
C LEU A 134 -7.99 -9.50 12.02
N GLU A 135 -7.29 -9.09 13.08
CA GLU A 135 -7.51 -7.82 13.78
C GLU A 135 -7.30 -6.63 12.83
N MET A 136 -6.18 -6.60 12.10
CA MET A 136 -5.94 -5.60 11.05
C MET A 136 -7.07 -5.54 10.01
N THR A 137 -7.58 -6.71 9.61
CA THR A 137 -8.71 -6.80 8.66
C THR A 137 -9.97 -6.16 9.25
N SER A 138 -10.26 -6.41 10.53
CA SER A 138 -11.41 -5.84 11.21
C SER A 138 -11.34 -4.31 11.36
N ILE A 139 -10.12 -3.75 11.41
CA ILE A 139 -9.88 -2.31 11.44
C ILE A 139 -10.06 -1.70 10.04
N LEU A 140 -9.40 -2.28 9.03
CA LEU A 140 -9.32 -1.67 7.70
C LEU A 140 -10.56 -1.88 6.84
N GLN A 141 -11.27 -3.00 7.00
CA GLN A 141 -12.44 -3.30 6.18
C GLN A 141 -13.55 -2.25 6.30
N PRO A 142 -14.00 -1.88 7.51
CA PRO A 142 -15.06 -0.88 7.64
C PRO A 142 -14.62 0.51 7.17
N LEU A 143 -13.32 0.82 7.30
CA LEU A 143 -12.75 2.09 6.83
C LEU A 143 -12.76 2.17 5.31
N ALA A 144 -12.34 1.11 4.63
CA ALA A 144 -12.38 1.03 3.17
C ALA A 144 -13.82 1.02 2.64
N GLU A 145 -14.76 0.29 3.27
CA GLU A 145 -16.14 0.18 2.77
C GLU A 145 -16.97 1.45 2.98
N LYS A 146 -16.71 2.20 4.05
CA LYS A 146 -17.45 3.45 4.35
C LYS A 146 -16.80 4.69 3.75
N GLY A 147 -15.51 4.65 3.44
CA GLY A 147 -14.76 5.77 2.91
C GLY A 147 -14.85 5.85 1.39
N ASP A 148 -14.95 7.07 0.85
CA ASP A 148 -14.83 7.35 -0.58
C ASP A 148 -13.34 7.47 -1.01
N PHE A 149 -12.44 6.77 -0.32
CA PHE A 149 -11.00 6.79 -0.57
C PHE A 149 -10.47 5.36 -0.75
N PRO A 150 -9.36 5.17 -1.48
CA PRO A 150 -8.67 3.89 -1.54
C PRO A 150 -7.82 3.66 -0.29
N VAL A 151 -7.63 2.38 0.06
CA VAL A 151 -6.67 1.95 1.07
C VAL A 151 -5.57 1.13 0.39
N PHE A 152 -4.32 1.56 0.56
CA PHE A 152 -3.14 0.89 0.04
C PHE A 152 -2.40 0.17 1.18
N LEU A 153 -2.15 -1.12 1.01
CA LEU A 153 -1.35 -1.92 1.93
C LEU A 153 -0.08 -2.38 1.23
N SER A 154 1.05 -2.24 1.92
CA SER A 154 2.34 -2.77 1.47
C SER A 154 2.73 -3.97 2.35
N ALA A 155 3.27 -5.02 1.73
CA ALA A 155 3.80 -6.19 2.42
C ALA A 155 5.15 -6.66 1.82
N GLN A 156 6.06 -7.16 2.66
CA GLN A 156 7.26 -7.85 2.16
C GLN A 156 6.94 -9.33 1.84
N VAL A 157 7.78 -9.99 1.04
CA VAL A 157 7.78 -11.45 0.92
C VAL A 157 8.68 -12.07 1.98
N TYR A 158 8.44 -13.33 2.34
CA TYR A 158 9.43 -14.14 3.05
C TYR A 158 10.13 -15.08 2.07
N GLU A 159 11.39 -15.39 2.35
CA GLU A 159 12.10 -16.49 1.74
C GLU A 159 12.28 -17.57 2.80
N LYS A 160 11.68 -18.75 2.57
CA LYS A 160 11.86 -19.91 3.45
C LYS A 160 12.08 -21.15 2.58
N ASP A 161 13.18 -21.85 2.82
CA ASP A 161 13.53 -23.09 2.12
C ASP A 161 13.57 -22.94 0.58
N GLY A 162 13.93 -21.74 0.09
CA GLY A 162 13.95 -21.41 -1.34
C GLY A 162 12.59 -21.05 -1.95
N GLU A 163 11.50 -21.12 -1.17
CA GLU A 163 10.19 -20.62 -1.58
C GLU A 163 10.01 -19.17 -1.15
N ILE A 164 9.75 -18.30 -2.14
CA ILE A 164 9.38 -16.91 -1.92
C ILE A 164 7.85 -16.82 -1.88
N GLY A 165 7.30 -16.50 -0.70
CA GLY A 165 5.87 -16.42 -0.47
C GLY A 165 5.41 -15.05 0.02
N PRO A 166 4.18 -14.63 -0.30
CA PRO A 166 3.60 -13.43 0.30
C PRO A 166 3.52 -13.54 1.82
N TYR A 167 4.04 -12.54 2.54
CA TYR A 167 3.97 -12.49 3.99
C TYR A 167 2.67 -11.81 4.47
N PHE A 168 1.53 -12.44 4.25
CA PHE A 168 0.25 -11.96 4.77
C PHE A 168 -0.79 -13.07 4.94
N GLY A 169 -1.66 -12.92 5.94
CA GLY A 169 -2.70 -13.90 6.27
C GLY A 169 -3.79 -14.01 5.21
N ARG A 170 -4.52 -15.13 5.21
CA ARG A 170 -5.68 -15.35 4.32
C ARG A 170 -6.74 -14.24 4.45
N SER A 171 -6.92 -13.69 5.65
CA SER A 171 -7.86 -12.59 5.90
C SER A 171 -7.56 -11.36 5.02
N LEU A 172 -6.28 -10.96 4.93
CA LEU A 172 -5.87 -9.83 4.09
C LEU A 172 -6.00 -10.13 2.59
N MET A 173 -5.80 -11.39 2.18
CA MET A 173 -6.10 -11.79 0.80
C MET A 173 -7.58 -11.63 0.46
N HIS A 174 -8.49 -11.96 1.38
CA HIS A 174 -9.93 -11.82 1.15
C HIS A 174 -10.37 -10.35 1.19
N LEU A 175 -9.79 -9.56 2.09
CA LEU A 175 -10.00 -8.12 2.19
C LEU A 175 -9.65 -7.40 0.87
N SER A 176 -8.46 -7.70 0.34
CA SER A 176 -7.89 -7.00 -0.81
C SER A 176 -8.67 -7.31 -2.09
N LYS A 177 -9.19 -6.27 -2.76
CA LYS A 177 -9.91 -6.39 -4.03
C LYS A 177 -8.97 -6.43 -5.23
N ALA A 178 -7.78 -5.84 -5.07
CA ALA A 178 -6.65 -6.00 -5.97
C ALA A 178 -5.41 -6.44 -5.19
N ILE A 179 -4.63 -7.35 -5.78
CA ILE A 179 -3.32 -7.78 -5.24
C ILE A 179 -2.28 -7.69 -6.36
N ILE A 180 -1.20 -6.96 -6.11
CA ILE A 180 -0.10 -6.73 -7.05
C ILE A 180 1.20 -7.28 -6.45
N HIS A 181 1.92 -8.07 -7.24
CA HIS A 181 3.27 -8.52 -6.92
C HIS A 181 4.30 -7.66 -7.66
N LEU A 182 5.22 -7.05 -6.93
CA LEU A 182 6.35 -6.30 -7.49
C LEU A 182 7.63 -7.14 -7.42
N GLU A 183 8.23 -7.38 -8.57
CA GLU A 183 9.40 -8.25 -8.75
C GLU A 183 10.58 -7.43 -9.29
N LYS A 184 11.81 -7.74 -8.83
CA LYS A 184 13.02 -7.15 -9.40
C LYS A 184 13.42 -7.93 -10.65
N ASP A 185 13.78 -7.23 -11.71
CA ASP A 185 14.48 -7.84 -12.83
C ASP A 185 16.00 -7.89 -12.59
N LYS A 186 16.71 -8.66 -13.42
CA LYS A 186 18.18 -8.67 -13.47
C LYS A 186 18.73 -7.35 -14.02
N ALA A 187 18.02 -6.70 -14.94
CA ALA A 187 18.37 -5.40 -15.44
C ALA A 187 18.25 -4.34 -14.32
N PRO A 188 19.24 -3.46 -14.14
CA PRO A 188 19.19 -2.40 -13.14
C PRO A 188 17.92 -1.57 -13.27
N SER A 189 17.34 -1.19 -12.13
CA SER A 189 16.10 -0.40 -12.02
C SER A 189 14.82 -0.99 -12.63
N LEU A 190 14.90 -1.98 -13.52
CA LEU A 190 13.72 -2.63 -14.09
C LEU A 190 12.99 -3.47 -13.05
N ARG A 191 11.67 -3.35 -13.04
CA ARG A 191 10.74 -4.06 -12.16
C ARG A 191 9.55 -4.57 -12.97
N HIS A 192 8.92 -5.62 -12.46
CA HIS A 192 7.67 -6.15 -12.99
C HIS A 192 6.56 -5.99 -11.96
N ALA A 193 5.43 -5.41 -12.36
CA ALA A 193 4.18 -5.43 -11.63
C ALA A 193 3.29 -6.52 -12.21
N ARG A 194 2.92 -7.51 -11.39
CA ARG A 194 2.04 -8.61 -11.78
C ARG A 194 0.74 -8.59 -11.00
N LEU A 195 -0.38 -8.56 -11.70
CA LEU A 195 -1.70 -8.62 -11.10
C LEU A 195 -2.01 -10.06 -10.68
N LYS A 196 -2.03 -10.30 -9.38
CA LYS A 196 -2.31 -11.62 -8.79
C LYS A 196 -3.79 -11.84 -8.52
N LYS A 197 -4.53 -10.76 -8.28
CA LYS A 197 -5.95 -10.79 -8.02
C LYS A 197 -6.55 -9.45 -8.42
N HIS A 198 -7.71 -9.47 -9.06
CA HIS A 198 -8.58 -8.31 -9.19
C HIS A 198 -10.03 -8.78 -9.18
N ARG A 199 -10.94 -8.02 -8.57
CA ARG A 199 -12.37 -8.37 -8.54
C ARG A 199 -13.08 -8.38 -9.90
N SER A 200 -12.42 -7.92 -10.96
CA SER A 200 -13.07 -7.64 -12.27
C SER A 200 -12.15 -7.68 -13.48
N LEU A 201 -10.83 -7.61 -13.28
CA LEU A 201 -9.85 -7.72 -14.37
C LEU A 201 -9.34 -9.16 -14.43
N PRO A 202 -8.94 -9.63 -15.62
CA PRO A 202 -8.32 -10.95 -15.74
C PRO A 202 -7.05 -11.03 -14.88
N GLU A 203 -6.84 -12.20 -14.30
CA GLU A 203 -5.62 -12.49 -13.53
C GLU A 203 -4.39 -12.51 -14.45
N GLU A 204 -3.21 -12.42 -13.84
CA GLU A 204 -1.90 -12.60 -14.47
C GLU A 204 -1.45 -11.55 -15.49
N GLY A 205 -2.11 -10.40 -15.56
CA GLY A 205 -1.55 -9.23 -16.24
C GLY A 205 -0.16 -8.89 -15.69
N VAL A 206 0.77 -8.54 -16.58
CA VAL A 206 2.12 -8.09 -16.23
C VAL A 206 2.38 -6.78 -16.92
N SER A 207 2.97 -5.83 -16.19
CA SER A 207 3.55 -4.64 -16.75
C SER A 207 4.93 -4.40 -16.19
N ASP A 208 5.79 -3.82 -17.01
CA ASP A 208 7.13 -3.41 -16.61
C ASP A 208 7.11 -1.93 -16.21
N PHE A 209 8.02 -1.56 -15.31
CA PHE A 209 8.30 -0.17 -14.95
C PHE A 209 9.75 -0.02 -14.50
N LEU A 210 10.27 1.21 -14.56
CA LEU A 210 11.58 1.56 -14.04
C LEU A 210 11.44 2.22 -12.68
N LEU A 211 12.26 1.80 -11.72
CA LEU A 211 12.43 2.48 -10.44
C LEU A 211 13.57 3.50 -10.57
N THR A 212 13.20 4.78 -10.62
CA THR A 212 14.12 5.91 -10.84
C THR A 212 14.28 6.77 -9.57
N GLY A 213 14.95 7.92 -9.71
CA GLY A 213 14.93 8.96 -8.69
C GLY A 213 13.53 9.52 -8.45
N ASN A 214 12.73 9.73 -9.51
CA ASN A 214 11.42 10.37 -9.39
C ASN A 214 10.28 9.42 -8.97
N GLY A 215 10.57 8.13 -8.76
CA GLY A 215 9.59 7.12 -8.41
C GLY A 215 9.53 5.99 -9.42
N LEU A 216 8.32 5.58 -9.79
CA LEU A 216 8.03 4.56 -10.78
C LEU A 216 7.67 5.23 -12.11
N GLU A 217 8.38 4.86 -13.18
CA GLU A 217 8.21 5.38 -14.54
C GLU A 217 7.93 4.26 -15.56
#